data_AF-A0A7V9CL97-F1
#
_entry.id   AF-A0A7V9CL97-F1
#
_cell.length_a   1.000
_cell.length_b   1.000
_cell.length_c   1.000
_cell.angle_alpha   90.00
_cell.angle_beta   90.00
_cell.angle_gamma   90.00
#
_symmetry.space_group_name_H-M   'P 1'
#
loop_
_entity.id
_entity.type
_entity.pdbx_description
1 polymer ?
#
loop_
_entity_poly.entity_id
_entity_poly.type
_entity_poly.pdbx_seq_one_letter_code
_entity_poly.pdbx_strand_id
1 'polypeptide(L)'
;MAHPLVEYFRCSEHLALPRTADPLQPEQGYFRFGDVICYGRQAVGAAAPGTDHGIVDVTLPAPGAGPVLLPFDLSEVIGNLRHERYPEAQHAVRRVSAFSVTHAVYYAVRPALPVGVRKYLQRLHWKGWRQIPFPSWPVDVTVEALMRRVAGLVVERSGEFPFIWFWPDGAPGCVMMTHDVESAAGVKFSGRLMDLDDRFGIRSAFQVVPDAPWWAKGATRRFVEQLRRRGFEVNVHDLSHNGRLFRRRERFVRHAAAINARGREFGSRGFRSGAMYRRQDWLAALDISYDMSVPNVAHLEPQQGGCCTVMPYFTGHVLELPLTAAQDYTVFHVLGDYSTRLWQEQIDLILAEHGLISFIAHPDYLIDPRAWEVYTELLHLLDGLRAERHVWIAPPGEIDRWWRNRSEMRLVRDGASWRITGPGSARARVAWARLEGDRVVYEVDRSRRAA
;
A
#
# COMPACT_ATOMS: atom_id res chain seq x y z
N MET A 1 7.66 15.56 -15.56
CA MET A 1 7.20 15.01 -14.26
C MET A 1 7.81 15.84 -13.16
N ALA A 2 7.13 15.97 -12.02
CA ALA A 2 7.71 16.67 -10.87
C ALA A 2 8.82 15.82 -10.25
N HIS A 3 9.73 16.45 -9.49
CA HIS A 3 10.77 15.70 -8.79
C HIS A 3 10.14 14.82 -7.70
N PRO A 4 10.61 13.58 -7.46
CA PRO A 4 9.98 12.67 -6.48
C PRO A 4 9.83 13.24 -5.06
N LEU A 5 10.79 14.05 -4.58
CA LEU A 5 10.66 14.76 -3.30
C LEU A 5 9.48 15.74 -3.26
N VAL A 6 9.19 16.43 -4.37
CA VAL A 6 8.04 17.34 -4.46
C VAL A 6 6.75 16.54 -4.45
N GLU A 7 6.70 15.41 -5.15
CA GLU A 7 5.51 14.54 -5.16
C GLU A 7 5.22 13.94 -3.76
N TYR A 8 6.26 13.43 -3.10
CA TYR A 8 6.14 12.78 -1.79
C TYR A 8 5.87 13.80 -0.66
N PHE A 9 6.72 14.81 -0.51
CA PHE A 9 6.64 15.76 0.60
C PHE A 9 5.73 16.97 0.32
N ARG A 10 5.45 17.30 -0.95
CA ARG A 10 4.85 18.59 -1.33
C ARG A 10 5.64 19.78 -0.77
N CYS A 11 6.97 19.66 -0.82
CA CYS A 11 7.90 20.70 -0.42
C CYS A 11 7.96 21.83 -1.48
N SER A 12 8.59 22.94 -1.11
CA SER A 12 8.77 24.09 -2.00
C SER A 12 9.67 23.77 -3.19
N GLU A 13 9.26 24.17 -4.39
CA GLU A 13 10.06 24.03 -5.63
C GLU A 13 11.35 24.89 -5.60
N HIS A 14 11.46 25.84 -4.68
CA HIS A 14 12.65 26.67 -4.50
C HIS A 14 13.82 25.94 -3.81
N LEU A 15 13.58 24.75 -3.24
CA LEU A 15 14.65 23.94 -2.67
C LEU A 15 15.60 23.47 -3.78
N ALA A 16 16.90 23.52 -3.52
CA ALA A 16 17.91 22.98 -4.43
C ALA A 16 17.87 21.45 -4.41
N LEU A 17 16.91 20.86 -5.15
CA LEU A 17 16.68 19.42 -5.18
C LEU A 17 17.85 18.69 -5.87
N PRO A 18 18.19 17.47 -5.40
CA PRO A 18 19.23 16.68 -6.02
C PRO A 18 18.94 16.35 -7.49
N ARG A 19 19.99 16.21 -8.28
CA ARG A 19 19.91 15.80 -9.70
C ARG A 19 20.60 14.46 -9.87
N THR A 20 20.34 13.79 -10.98
CA THR A 20 21.06 12.56 -11.34
C THR A 20 22.44 12.90 -11.89
N ALA A 21 23.45 12.11 -11.51
CA ALA A 21 24.78 12.12 -12.09
C ALA A 21 24.77 11.31 -13.40
N ASP A 22 25.25 11.91 -14.48
CA ASP A 22 25.40 11.24 -15.77
C ASP A 22 26.88 10.92 -16.07
N PRO A 23 27.18 9.82 -16.79
CA PRO A 23 26.24 8.81 -17.29
C PRO A 23 25.91 7.72 -16.27
N LEU A 24 24.69 7.17 -16.34
CA LEU A 24 24.32 5.92 -15.64
C LEU A 24 24.71 4.69 -16.46
N GLN A 25 24.94 3.57 -15.79
CA GLN A 25 25.10 2.27 -16.44
C GLN A 25 23.81 1.89 -17.20
N PRO A 26 23.91 1.21 -18.36
CA PRO A 26 22.75 0.90 -19.19
C PRO A 26 21.84 -0.17 -18.58
N GLU A 27 22.40 -1.09 -17.80
CA GLU A 27 21.67 -2.21 -17.19
C GLU A 27 21.10 -1.85 -15.81
N GLN A 28 19.88 -2.31 -15.53
CA GLN A 28 19.28 -2.21 -14.21
C GLN A 28 19.78 -3.35 -13.32
N GLY A 29 20.02 -3.05 -12.05
CA GLY A 29 20.35 -4.06 -11.06
C GLY A 29 20.13 -3.57 -9.64
N TYR A 30 20.37 -4.48 -8.69
CA TYR A 30 20.42 -4.16 -7.28
C TYR A 30 21.68 -3.37 -6.94
N PHE A 31 21.52 -2.38 -6.08
CA PHE A 31 22.60 -1.60 -5.50
C PHE A 31 22.21 -1.16 -4.08
N ARG A 32 23.16 -0.77 -3.25
CA ARG A 32 22.90 -0.18 -1.94
C ARG A 32 23.08 1.32 -2.01
N PHE A 33 22.19 2.05 -1.35
CA PHE A 33 22.46 3.41 -0.92
C PHE A 33 22.50 3.35 0.60
N GLY A 34 23.71 3.08 1.13
CA GLY A 34 24.06 2.71 2.51
C GLY A 34 23.30 1.49 3.01
N ASP A 35 22.37 1.68 3.94
CA ASP A 35 21.57 0.59 4.49
C ASP A 35 20.41 0.15 3.58
N VAL A 36 20.00 0.99 2.63
CA VAL A 36 18.84 0.76 1.75
C VAL A 36 19.21 -0.03 0.50
N ILE A 37 18.48 -1.12 0.22
CA ILE A 37 18.60 -1.89 -1.03
C ILE A 37 17.69 -1.26 -2.10
N CYS A 38 18.27 -0.85 -3.23
CA CYS A 38 17.58 -0.20 -4.34
C CYS A 38 17.64 -1.09 -5.59
N TYR A 39 16.76 -0.82 -6.58
CA TYR A 39 16.78 -1.48 -7.88
C TYR A 39 16.58 -0.47 -9.02
N GLY A 40 17.53 -0.42 -9.95
CA GLY A 40 17.49 0.49 -11.10
C GLY A 40 18.88 0.68 -11.72
N ARG A 41 18.98 1.67 -12.62
CA ARG A 41 20.29 2.10 -13.15
C ARG A 41 21.02 2.99 -12.16
N GLN A 42 22.34 2.84 -12.14
CA GLN A 42 23.24 3.54 -11.23
C GLN A 42 24.61 3.78 -11.90
N ALA A 43 25.45 4.67 -11.37
CA ALA A 43 26.67 5.15 -12.02
C ALA A 43 27.96 4.38 -11.68
N VAL A 44 27.98 3.60 -10.61
CA VAL A 44 29.15 3.00 -9.94
C VAL A 44 29.16 1.48 -10.02
N GLY A 45 30.14 0.89 -10.68
CA GLY A 45 30.31 -0.57 -10.70
C GLY A 45 29.22 -1.32 -11.49
N ALA A 46 29.24 -2.65 -11.42
CA ALA A 46 28.35 -3.51 -12.18
C ALA A 46 26.97 -3.64 -11.53
N ALA A 47 25.93 -3.79 -12.36
CA ALA A 47 24.57 -4.08 -11.91
C ALA A 47 24.49 -5.49 -11.30
N ALA A 48 24.04 -5.61 -10.05
CA ALA A 48 23.82 -6.92 -9.43
C ALA A 48 22.47 -7.51 -9.88
N PRO A 49 22.42 -8.76 -10.37
CA PRO A 49 21.17 -9.37 -10.86
C PRO A 49 20.25 -9.86 -9.73
N GLY A 50 20.78 -9.98 -8.51
CA GLY A 50 20.08 -10.48 -7.33
C GLY A 50 20.62 -9.85 -6.06
N THR A 51 19.89 -10.03 -4.96
CA THR A 51 20.22 -9.44 -3.64
C THR A 51 21.25 -10.24 -2.83
N ASP A 52 21.62 -11.43 -3.31
CA ASP A 52 22.62 -12.35 -2.76
C ASP A 52 24.01 -12.17 -3.37
N HIS A 53 24.15 -11.29 -4.36
CA HIS A 53 25.38 -11.11 -5.14
C HIS A 53 25.96 -9.71 -4.96
N GLY A 54 27.15 -9.60 -4.37
CA GLY A 54 28.10 -8.48 -4.49
C GLY A 54 27.52 -7.08 -4.71
N ILE A 55 26.47 -6.70 -3.96
CA ILE A 55 25.74 -5.46 -4.21
C ILE A 55 26.66 -4.27 -3.91
N VAL A 56 26.91 -3.45 -4.93
CA VAL A 56 27.73 -2.23 -4.80
C VAL A 56 27.01 -1.19 -3.94
N ASP A 57 27.72 -0.55 -3.01
CA ASP A 57 27.22 0.63 -2.29
C ASP A 57 27.60 1.90 -3.05
N VAL A 58 26.58 2.66 -3.46
CA VAL A 58 26.73 3.90 -4.21
C VAL A 58 26.60 5.14 -3.31
N THR A 59 26.70 4.97 -1.98
CA THR A 59 26.67 6.08 -1.03
C THR A 59 27.69 7.16 -1.41
N LEU A 60 27.21 8.39 -1.50
CA LEU A 60 28.05 9.55 -1.76
C LEU A 60 28.93 9.86 -0.54
N PRO A 61 30.19 10.28 -0.73
CA PRO A 61 30.95 10.93 0.33
C PRO A 61 30.26 12.24 0.77
N ALA A 62 30.71 12.80 1.89
CA ALA A 62 30.11 14.00 2.49
C ALA A 62 29.87 15.12 1.44
N PRO A 63 28.73 15.84 1.50
CA PRO A 63 28.38 16.80 0.46
C PRO A 63 29.43 17.90 0.32
N GLY A 64 29.98 18.08 -0.89
CA GLY A 64 30.80 19.25 -1.24
C GLY A 64 29.95 20.50 -1.51
N ALA A 65 30.59 21.61 -1.89
CA ALA A 65 29.92 22.89 -2.15
C ALA A 65 29.12 22.96 -3.48
N GLY A 66 29.28 21.99 -4.40
CA GLY A 66 28.60 21.94 -5.72
C GLY A 66 27.12 21.55 -5.64
N PRO A 67 26.39 21.20 -6.71
CA PRO A 67 25.04 20.62 -6.62
C PRO A 67 25.05 19.19 -6.03
N VAL A 68 23.94 18.75 -5.40
CA VAL A 68 23.80 17.33 -4.99
C VAL A 68 23.52 16.49 -6.23
N LEU A 69 24.42 15.56 -6.54
CA LEU A 69 24.28 14.64 -7.66
C LEU A 69 24.13 13.21 -7.13
N LEU A 70 22.95 12.62 -7.29
CA LEU A 70 22.67 11.23 -6.95
C LEU A 70 23.28 10.31 -8.02
N PRO A 71 23.93 9.20 -7.65
CA PRO A 71 24.53 8.26 -8.60
C PRO A 71 23.48 7.33 -9.24
N PHE A 72 22.21 7.72 -9.23
CA PHE A 72 21.07 6.99 -9.80
C PHE A 72 19.92 7.97 -10.09
N ASP A 73 18.96 7.54 -10.89
CA ASP A 73 17.69 8.26 -11.09
C ASP A 73 16.71 7.88 -9.97
N LEU A 74 16.42 8.84 -9.09
CA LEU A 74 15.50 8.65 -7.96
C LEU A 74 14.08 8.28 -8.43
N SER A 75 13.61 8.86 -9.54
CA SER A 75 12.29 8.58 -10.10
C SER A 75 12.24 7.16 -10.66
N GLU A 76 13.30 6.71 -11.34
CA GLU A 76 13.41 5.34 -11.83
C GLU A 76 13.39 4.34 -10.68
N VAL A 77 14.21 4.55 -9.64
CA VAL A 77 14.33 3.64 -8.50
C VAL A 77 13.00 3.51 -7.75
N ILE A 78 12.38 4.64 -7.38
CA ILE A 78 11.07 4.63 -6.71
C ILE A 78 10.00 4.00 -7.59
N GLY A 79 10.02 4.31 -8.89
CA GLY A 79 9.10 3.73 -9.86
C GLY A 79 9.27 2.22 -9.96
N ASN A 80 10.50 1.71 -9.97
CA ASN A 80 10.79 0.28 -10.03
C ASN A 80 10.31 -0.46 -8.79
N LEU A 81 10.48 0.13 -7.61
CA LEU A 81 10.03 -0.43 -6.34
C LEU A 81 8.50 -0.50 -6.30
N ARG A 82 7.82 0.65 -6.46
CA ARG A 82 6.35 0.75 -6.38
C ARG A 82 5.62 -0.11 -7.42
N HIS A 83 6.16 -0.19 -8.63
CA HIS A 83 5.58 -0.96 -9.74
C HIS A 83 6.18 -2.37 -9.86
N GLU A 84 6.91 -2.83 -8.85
CA GLU A 84 7.42 -4.20 -8.75
C GLU A 84 8.28 -4.64 -9.95
N ARG A 85 9.09 -3.74 -10.50
CA ARG A 85 9.91 -3.97 -11.72
C ARG A 85 11.15 -4.81 -11.48
N TYR A 86 11.48 -5.08 -10.22
CA TYR A 86 12.61 -5.93 -9.85
C TYR A 86 12.36 -7.41 -10.17
N PRO A 87 13.43 -8.22 -10.36
CA PRO A 87 13.34 -9.52 -11.02
C PRO A 87 12.38 -10.50 -10.34
N GLU A 88 12.44 -10.63 -9.02
CA GLU A 88 11.66 -11.58 -8.21
C GLU A 88 10.15 -11.36 -8.39
N ALA A 89 9.71 -10.10 -8.37
CA ALA A 89 8.31 -9.78 -8.60
C ALA A 89 7.89 -9.94 -10.07
N GLN A 90 8.75 -9.57 -11.02
CA GLN A 90 8.48 -9.80 -12.45
C GLN A 90 8.39 -11.30 -12.78
N HIS A 91 9.18 -12.14 -12.11
CA HIS A 91 9.09 -13.59 -12.21
C HIS A 91 7.74 -14.12 -11.66
N ALA A 92 7.26 -13.58 -10.54
CA ALA A 92 5.94 -13.91 -10.00
C ALA A 92 4.81 -13.51 -10.96
N VAL A 93 4.86 -12.29 -11.53
CA VAL A 93 3.92 -11.81 -12.55
C VAL A 93 3.86 -12.75 -13.76
N ARG A 94 5.02 -13.20 -14.26
CA ARG A 94 5.11 -14.15 -15.38
C ARG A 94 4.48 -15.50 -15.02
N ARG A 95 4.72 -16.02 -13.82
CA ARG A 95 4.10 -17.28 -13.34
C ARG A 95 2.57 -17.21 -13.27
N VAL A 96 2.02 -16.09 -12.79
CA VAL A 96 0.56 -15.87 -12.71
C VAL A 96 -0.07 -15.80 -14.11
N SER A 97 0.68 -15.23 -15.06
CA SER A 97 0.25 -15.09 -16.46
C SER A 97 0.39 -16.41 -17.25
N ALA A 98 1.32 -17.28 -16.86
CA ALA A 98 1.54 -18.58 -17.47
C ALA A 98 0.37 -19.53 -17.20
N PHE A 99 0.03 -20.36 -18.18
CA PHE A 99 -0.95 -21.41 -17.98
C PHE A 99 -0.36 -22.48 -17.05
N SER A 100 -0.91 -22.59 -15.85
CA SER A 100 -0.60 -23.67 -14.93
C SER A 100 -1.81 -24.59 -14.79
N VAL A 101 -1.65 -25.85 -15.20
CA VAL A 101 -2.64 -26.93 -14.97
C VAL A 101 -2.87 -27.11 -13.47
N THR A 102 -1.82 -27.03 -12.65
CA THR A 102 -1.94 -27.14 -11.19
C THR A 102 -2.69 -25.96 -10.58
N HIS A 103 -2.56 -24.76 -11.12
CA HIS A 103 -3.34 -23.58 -10.71
C HIS A 103 -4.81 -23.67 -11.17
N ALA A 104 -5.07 -24.21 -12.36
CA ALA A 104 -6.43 -24.44 -12.84
C ALA A 104 -7.14 -25.52 -12.01
N VAL A 105 -6.44 -26.60 -11.68
CA VAL A 105 -6.91 -27.68 -10.79
C VAL A 105 -7.06 -27.17 -9.36
N TYR A 106 -6.10 -26.41 -8.82
CA TYR A 106 -6.19 -25.83 -7.48
C TYR A 106 -7.44 -24.96 -7.34
N TYR A 107 -7.70 -24.01 -8.24
CA TYR A 107 -8.91 -23.19 -8.17
C TYR A 107 -10.20 -23.94 -8.50
N ALA A 108 -10.15 -25.03 -9.29
CA ALA A 108 -11.30 -25.90 -9.54
C ALA A 108 -11.64 -26.78 -8.33
N VAL A 109 -10.64 -27.19 -7.56
CA VAL A 109 -10.77 -28.12 -6.42
C VAL A 109 -10.84 -27.36 -5.08
N ARG A 110 -10.37 -26.11 -5.01
CA ARG A 110 -10.41 -25.21 -3.82
C ARG A 110 -11.80 -25.12 -3.15
N PRO A 111 -12.93 -25.05 -3.88
CA PRO A 111 -14.26 -25.06 -3.26
C PRO A 111 -14.61 -26.38 -2.56
N ALA A 112 -14.03 -27.50 -2.98
CA ALA A 112 -14.29 -28.83 -2.45
C ALA A 112 -13.27 -29.29 -1.38
N LEU A 113 -12.17 -28.55 -1.17
CA LEU A 113 -11.16 -28.91 -0.17
C LEU A 113 -11.55 -28.39 1.23
N PRO A 114 -11.61 -29.29 2.24
CA PRO A 114 -11.73 -28.88 3.64
C PRO A 114 -10.63 -27.87 3.99
N VAL A 115 -10.97 -26.87 4.80
CA VAL A 115 -10.07 -25.76 5.16
C VAL A 115 -8.74 -26.30 5.73
N GLY A 116 -8.78 -27.38 6.52
CA GLY A 116 -7.58 -28.02 7.09
C GLY A 116 -6.58 -28.55 6.05
N VAL A 117 -7.05 -29.09 4.92
CA VAL A 117 -6.18 -29.60 3.84
C VAL A 117 -5.55 -28.44 3.06
N ARG A 118 -6.31 -27.37 2.82
CA ARG A 118 -5.79 -26.13 2.19
C ARG A 118 -4.70 -25.49 3.04
N LYS A 119 -4.92 -25.41 4.36
CA LYS A 119 -3.94 -24.89 5.34
C LYS A 119 -2.61 -25.67 5.28
N TYR A 120 -2.68 -27.00 5.27
CA TYR A 120 -1.48 -27.85 5.26
C TYR A 120 -0.66 -27.73 3.96
N LEU A 121 -1.33 -27.81 2.80
CA LEU A 121 -0.65 -27.69 1.50
C LEU A 121 -0.01 -26.32 1.30
N GLN A 122 -0.63 -25.25 1.81
CA GLN A 122 -0.06 -23.91 1.74
C GLN A 122 1.13 -23.73 2.68
N ARG A 123 1.08 -24.23 3.92
CA ARG A 123 2.23 -24.18 4.85
C ARG A 123 3.48 -24.87 4.27
N LEU A 124 3.28 -25.95 3.53
CA LEU A 124 4.35 -26.62 2.80
C LEU A 124 4.85 -25.83 1.58
N HIS A 125 3.94 -25.17 0.86
CA HIS A 125 4.27 -24.35 -0.31
C HIS A 125 5.17 -23.15 0.05
N TRP A 126 4.95 -22.54 1.22
CA TRP A 126 5.69 -21.35 1.66
C TRP A 126 7.00 -21.65 2.41
N LYS A 127 7.52 -22.88 2.39
CA LYS A 127 8.83 -23.19 3.02
C LYS A 127 9.92 -22.23 2.52
N GLY A 128 10.73 -21.71 3.44
CA GLY A 128 11.81 -20.77 3.13
C GLY A 128 11.38 -19.30 3.00
N TRP A 129 10.10 -18.95 3.22
CA TRP A 129 9.62 -17.56 3.12
C TRP A 129 10.42 -16.57 3.99
N ARG A 130 10.87 -16.99 5.18
CA ARG A 130 11.70 -16.17 6.08
C ARG A 130 13.09 -15.86 5.55
N GLN A 131 13.55 -16.58 4.52
CA GLN A 131 14.87 -16.41 3.91
C GLN A 131 14.82 -15.49 2.70
N ILE A 132 13.64 -15.02 2.29
CA ILE A 132 13.51 -14.07 1.18
C ILE A 132 14.10 -12.74 1.64
N PRO A 133 15.18 -12.25 1.00
CA PRO A 133 15.92 -11.08 1.48
C PRO A 133 15.23 -9.76 1.10
N PHE A 134 14.42 -9.75 0.04
CA PHE A 134 13.79 -8.54 -0.49
C PHE A 134 12.45 -8.85 -1.18
N PRO A 135 11.40 -8.03 -1.00
CA PRO A 135 11.28 -6.94 -0.01
C PRO A 135 11.43 -7.45 1.44
N SER A 136 11.71 -6.56 2.39
CA SER A 136 11.99 -6.89 3.79
C SER A 136 10.72 -7.18 4.58
N TRP A 137 10.61 -8.35 5.20
CA TRP A 137 9.50 -8.70 6.11
C TRP A 137 9.75 -8.19 7.53
N PRO A 138 8.72 -7.78 8.32
CA PRO A 138 7.29 -7.83 8.04
C PRO A 138 6.70 -6.60 7.33
N VAL A 139 7.47 -5.52 7.23
CA VAL A 139 7.12 -4.29 6.52
C VAL A 139 8.38 -3.80 5.82
N ASP A 140 8.27 -3.47 4.54
CA ASP A 140 9.35 -2.89 3.76
C ASP A 140 9.14 -1.37 3.61
N VAL A 141 10.10 -0.61 4.13
CA VAL A 141 10.09 0.86 4.16
C VAL A 141 11.18 1.45 3.26
N THR A 142 11.61 0.70 2.24
CA THR A 142 12.74 1.08 1.37
C THR A 142 12.50 2.44 0.71
N VAL A 143 11.28 2.70 0.23
CA VAL A 143 10.94 3.99 -0.39
C VAL A 143 11.00 5.11 0.65
N GLU A 144 10.44 4.92 1.85
CA GLU A 144 10.47 5.92 2.93
C GLU A 144 11.92 6.23 3.37
N ALA A 145 12.74 5.20 3.57
CA ALA A 145 14.14 5.33 3.94
C ALA A 145 14.95 6.09 2.87
N LEU A 146 14.72 5.78 1.59
CA LEU A 146 15.34 6.47 0.48
C LEU A 146 14.92 7.95 0.44
N MET A 147 13.62 8.23 0.54
CA MET A 147 13.09 9.60 0.53
C MET A 147 13.60 10.43 1.71
N ARG A 148 13.63 9.83 2.91
CA ARG A 148 14.18 10.43 4.12
C ARG A 148 15.66 10.76 3.96
N ARG A 149 16.46 9.84 3.41
CA ARG A 149 17.89 10.08 3.20
C ARG A 149 18.17 11.16 2.17
N VAL A 150 17.45 11.17 1.06
CA VAL A 150 17.58 12.21 0.04
C VAL A 150 17.12 13.58 0.58
N ALA A 151 16.07 13.61 1.41
CA ALA A 151 15.67 14.84 2.11
C ALA A 151 16.76 15.33 3.07
N GLY A 152 17.45 14.43 3.78
CA GLY A 152 18.60 14.76 4.63
C GLY A 152 19.71 15.51 3.88
N LEU A 153 20.07 15.04 2.68
CA LEU A 153 21.05 15.74 1.82
C LEU A 153 20.62 17.17 1.45
N VAL A 154 19.30 17.43 1.35
CA VAL A 154 18.77 18.78 1.11
C VAL A 154 18.83 19.62 2.39
N VAL A 155 18.47 19.04 3.55
CA VAL A 155 18.52 19.72 4.86
C VAL A 155 19.94 20.15 5.21
N GLU A 156 20.94 19.30 4.99
CA GLU A 156 22.37 19.60 5.26
C GLU A 156 22.84 20.89 4.56
N ARG A 157 22.20 21.28 3.46
CA ARG A 157 22.58 22.42 2.63
C ARG A 157 21.72 23.66 2.85
N SER A 158 20.42 23.44 3.00
CA SER A 158 19.43 24.51 3.10
C SER A 158 19.15 24.91 4.53
N GLY A 159 19.51 24.09 5.52
CA GLY A 159 19.22 24.27 6.94
C GLY A 159 17.79 23.93 7.33
N GLU A 160 16.84 23.99 6.40
CA GLU A 160 15.43 23.63 6.62
C GLU A 160 14.79 22.98 5.39
N PHE A 161 13.89 22.03 5.62
CA PHE A 161 13.07 21.42 4.57
C PHE A 161 11.60 21.50 4.96
N PRO A 162 10.91 22.62 4.64
CA PRO A 162 9.50 22.78 4.93
C PRO A 162 8.65 22.05 3.89
N PHE A 163 7.61 21.37 4.33
CA PHE A 163 6.74 20.54 3.50
C PHE A 163 5.32 20.45 4.04
N ILE A 164 4.41 19.86 3.25
CA ILE A 164 3.03 19.61 3.70
C ILE A 164 2.97 18.24 4.34
N TRP A 165 2.56 18.17 5.60
CA TRP A 165 2.43 16.91 6.33
C TRP A 165 1.56 15.88 5.59
N PHE A 166 1.83 14.60 5.80
CA PHE A 166 1.25 13.51 5.01
C PHE A 166 -0.26 13.36 5.23
N TRP A 167 -0.71 13.52 6.48
CA TRP A 167 -2.08 13.24 6.90
C TRP A 167 -2.78 14.50 7.40
N PRO A 168 -4.12 14.54 7.36
CA PRO A 168 -4.86 15.70 7.82
C PRO A 168 -4.68 15.92 9.33
N ASP A 169 -4.82 17.18 9.74
CA ASP A 169 -4.80 17.65 11.12
C ASP A 169 -3.51 17.32 11.88
N GLY A 170 -2.44 16.97 11.17
CA GLY A 170 -1.17 16.59 11.77
C GLY A 170 -1.13 15.16 12.30
N ALA A 171 -2.09 14.30 11.90
CA ALA A 171 -2.14 12.91 12.35
C ALA A 171 -0.82 12.18 12.03
N PRO A 172 -0.25 11.38 12.95
CA PRO A 172 1.07 10.77 12.75
C PRO A 172 1.07 9.59 11.78
N GLY A 173 -0.11 9.11 11.38
CA GLY A 173 -0.33 7.99 10.48
C GLY A 173 -1.82 7.88 10.13
N CYS A 174 -2.15 6.93 9.26
CA CYS A 174 -3.53 6.64 8.86
C CYS A 174 -3.84 5.15 9.03
N VAL A 175 -5.07 4.82 9.43
CA VAL A 175 -5.59 3.45 9.45
C VAL A 175 -6.77 3.32 8.49
N MET A 176 -6.77 2.25 7.72
CA MET A 176 -7.91 1.80 6.93
C MET A 176 -8.20 0.33 7.27
N MET A 177 -9.50 0.03 7.48
CA MET A 177 -10.01 -1.32 7.65
C MET A 177 -10.86 -1.70 6.44
N THR A 178 -10.58 -2.85 5.83
CA THR A 178 -11.34 -3.37 4.69
C THR A 178 -11.75 -4.83 4.87
N HIS A 179 -12.84 -5.21 4.19
CA HIS A 179 -13.47 -6.52 4.29
C HIS A 179 -13.76 -7.14 2.93
N ASP A 180 -12.93 -8.12 2.56
CA ASP A 180 -13.09 -8.90 1.33
C ASP A 180 -14.14 -10.01 1.55
N VAL A 181 -15.29 -9.90 0.87
CA VAL A 181 -16.41 -10.83 1.03
C VAL A 181 -16.35 -11.92 -0.05
N GLU A 182 -15.94 -13.14 0.35
CA GLU A 182 -15.57 -14.21 -0.60
C GLU A 182 -16.58 -15.37 -0.69
N SER A 183 -17.57 -15.45 0.21
CA SER A 183 -18.59 -16.51 0.19
C SER A 183 -19.97 -16.08 0.70
N ALA A 184 -20.96 -16.95 0.47
CA ALA A 184 -22.32 -16.79 0.99
C ALA A 184 -22.38 -16.75 2.52
N ALA A 185 -21.44 -17.43 3.20
CA ALA A 185 -21.32 -17.39 4.65
C ALA A 185 -20.80 -16.01 5.10
N GLY A 186 -19.77 -15.48 4.41
CA GLY A 186 -19.26 -14.13 4.64
C GLY A 186 -20.34 -13.06 4.46
N VAL A 187 -21.15 -13.14 3.40
CA VAL A 187 -22.30 -12.23 3.19
C VAL A 187 -23.27 -12.26 4.38
N LYS A 188 -23.66 -13.46 4.84
CA LYS A 188 -24.57 -13.61 5.98
C LYS A 188 -23.98 -13.11 7.28
N PHE A 189 -22.67 -13.26 7.46
CA PHE A 189 -21.95 -12.83 8.66
C PHE A 189 -21.66 -11.34 8.71
N SER A 190 -21.58 -10.68 7.55
CA SER A 190 -21.24 -9.25 7.41
C SER A 190 -22.12 -8.34 8.27
N GLY A 191 -23.38 -8.71 8.54
CA GLY A 191 -24.25 -8.00 9.48
C GLY A 191 -23.64 -7.82 10.87
N ARG A 192 -23.12 -8.91 11.43
CA ARG A 192 -22.49 -8.92 12.76
C ARG A 192 -21.15 -8.20 12.77
N LEU A 193 -20.40 -8.32 11.68
CA LEU A 193 -19.12 -7.62 11.51
C LEU A 193 -19.33 -6.10 11.50
N MET A 194 -20.32 -5.61 10.74
CA MET A 194 -20.71 -4.20 10.77
C MET A 194 -21.11 -3.73 12.18
N ASP A 195 -21.86 -4.55 12.94
CA ASP A 195 -22.22 -4.20 14.33
C ASP A 195 -21.00 -4.12 15.25
N LEU A 196 -19.95 -4.91 14.98
CA LEU A 196 -18.69 -4.83 15.71
C LEU A 196 -17.94 -3.55 15.33
N ASP A 197 -17.75 -3.30 14.05
CA ASP A 197 -17.08 -2.08 13.55
C ASP A 197 -17.74 -0.80 14.08
N ASP A 198 -19.07 -0.73 14.04
CA ASP A 198 -19.86 0.40 14.53
C ASP A 198 -19.63 0.65 16.03
N ARG A 199 -19.49 -0.41 16.84
CA ARG A 199 -19.19 -0.28 18.29
C ARG A 199 -17.85 0.39 18.57
N PHE A 200 -16.88 0.21 17.67
CA PHE A 200 -15.57 0.86 17.74
C PHE A 200 -15.54 2.15 16.92
N GLY A 201 -16.64 2.58 16.30
CA GLY A 201 -16.67 3.75 15.42
C GLY A 201 -15.69 3.65 14.26
N ILE A 202 -15.44 2.44 13.74
CA ILE A 202 -14.57 2.19 12.59
C ILE A 202 -15.48 2.07 11.36
N ARG A 203 -15.42 3.05 10.46
CA ARG A 203 -16.14 2.98 9.18
C ARG A 203 -15.27 2.26 8.16
N SER A 204 -15.41 0.93 8.11
CA SER A 204 -14.69 0.08 7.19
C SER A 204 -15.27 0.14 5.76
N ALA A 205 -14.57 -0.49 4.81
CA ALA A 205 -15.05 -0.68 3.46
C ALA A 205 -15.20 -2.17 3.14
N PHE A 206 -16.23 -2.54 2.39
CA PHE A 206 -16.51 -3.91 1.98
C PHE A 206 -16.26 -4.10 0.48
N GLN A 207 -15.45 -5.08 0.14
CA GLN A 207 -15.06 -5.45 -1.22
C GLN A 207 -15.97 -6.59 -1.66
N VAL A 208 -16.86 -6.33 -2.62
CA VAL A 208 -17.92 -7.25 -3.03
C VAL A 208 -17.66 -7.77 -4.44
N VAL A 209 -17.69 -9.10 -4.60
CA VAL A 209 -17.54 -9.76 -5.90
C VAL A 209 -18.85 -9.65 -6.70
N PRO A 210 -18.89 -8.92 -7.83
CA PRO A 210 -20.15 -8.61 -8.51
C PRO A 210 -20.77 -9.83 -9.20
N ASP A 211 -19.97 -10.62 -9.90
CA ASP A 211 -20.40 -11.83 -10.61
C ASP A 211 -19.89 -13.09 -9.88
N ALA A 212 -20.11 -13.12 -8.55
CA ALA A 212 -19.78 -14.26 -7.70
C ALA A 212 -20.52 -15.53 -8.18
N PRO A 213 -19.81 -16.66 -8.42
CA PRO A 213 -20.45 -17.88 -8.91
C PRO A 213 -21.36 -18.56 -7.86
N TRP A 214 -21.22 -18.17 -6.59
CA TRP A 214 -21.92 -18.73 -5.43
C TRP A 214 -23.05 -17.81 -4.91
N TRP A 215 -23.31 -16.68 -5.56
CA TRP A 215 -24.33 -15.71 -5.12
C TRP A 215 -25.14 -15.15 -6.30
N ALA A 216 -26.45 -15.03 -6.14
CA ALA A 216 -27.30 -14.48 -7.19
C ALA A 216 -27.08 -12.96 -7.35
N LYS A 217 -26.97 -12.46 -8.60
CA LYS A 217 -26.73 -11.04 -8.89
C LYS A 217 -27.72 -10.09 -8.20
N GLY A 218 -29.00 -10.45 -8.16
CA GLY A 218 -30.03 -9.67 -7.45
C GLY A 218 -29.84 -9.64 -5.93
N ALA A 219 -29.28 -10.69 -5.34
CA ALA A 219 -28.91 -10.73 -3.94
C ALA A 219 -27.64 -9.91 -3.66
N THR A 220 -26.67 -9.90 -4.59
CA THR A 220 -25.50 -9.01 -4.52
C THR A 220 -25.93 -7.55 -4.45
N ARG A 221 -26.85 -7.11 -5.31
CA ARG A 221 -27.38 -5.73 -5.31
C ARG A 221 -27.96 -5.33 -3.95
N ARG A 222 -28.85 -6.16 -3.40
CA ARG A 222 -29.46 -5.93 -2.08
C ARG A 222 -28.42 -5.88 -0.96
N PHE A 223 -27.39 -6.71 -1.04
CA PHE A 223 -26.30 -6.70 -0.09
C PHE A 223 -25.50 -5.39 -0.16
N VAL A 224 -25.15 -4.94 -1.36
CA VAL A 224 -24.49 -3.65 -1.58
C VAL A 224 -25.34 -2.48 -1.04
N GLU A 225 -26.64 -2.48 -1.33
CA GLU A 225 -27.57 -1.47 -0.80
C GLU A 225 -27.63 -1.48 0.73
N GLN A 226 -27.61 -2.68 1.35
CA GLN A 226 -27.58 -2.82 2.80
C GLN A 226 -26.31 -2.21 3.42
N LEU A 227 -25.13 -2.55 2.88
CA LEU A 227 -23.84 -2.02 3.34
C LEU A 227 -23.84 -0.48 3.29
N ARG A 228 -24.22 0.07 2.15
CA ARG A 228 -24.27 1.53 1.94
C ARG A 228 -25.28 2.23 2.83
N ARG A 229 -26.47 1.65 3.02
CA ARG A 229 -27.49 2.21 3.93
C ARG A 229 -27.00 2.29 5.38
N ARG A 230 -26.09 1.40 5.77
CA ARG A 230 -25.44 1.42 7.09
C ARG A 230 -24.23 2.36 7.16
N GLY A 231 -23.86 3.02 6.06
CA GLY A 231 -22.76 3.99 6.03
C GLY A 231 -21.39 3.39 5.74
N PHE A 232 -21.31 2.10 5.39
CA PHE A 232 -20.07 1.46 4.97
C PHE A 232 -19.78 1.75 3.49
N GLU A 233 -18.50 1.92 3.17
CA GLU A 233 -18.07 2.06 1.79
C GLU A 233 -18.12 0.69 1.09
N VAL A 234 -18.47 0.68 -0.20
CA VAL A 234 -18.50 -0.56 -0.99
C VAL A 234 -17.61 -0.42 -2.21
N ASN A 235 -16.75 -1.41 -2.40
CA ASN A 235 -15.77 -1.49 -3.47
C ASN A 235 -15.98 -2.72 -4.35
N VAL A 236 -15.52 -2.67 -5.60
CA VAL A 236 -15.59 -3.82 -6.51
C VAL A 236 -14.44 -4.77 -6.22
N HIS A 237 -14.75 -6.04 -5.96
CA HIS A 237 -13.75 -7.07 -5.69
C HIS A 237 -13.64 -8.05 -6.86
N ASP A 238 -12.63 -7.85 -7.72
CA ASP A 238 -12.50 -8.59 -8.98
C ASP A 238 -13.78 -8.49 -9.83
N LEU A 239 -13.92 -9.31 -10.86
CA LEU A 239 -15.19 -9.55 -11.54
C LEU A 239 -15.89 -10.80 -10.98
N SER A 240 -15.14 -11.89 -10.82
CA SER A 240 -15.70 -13.22 -10.49
C SER A 240 -14.87 -14.01 -9.49
N HIS A 241 -13.72 -13.45 -9.07
CA HIS A 241 -12.86 -14.02 -8.04
C HIS A 241 -12.38 -15.46 -8.34
N ASN A 242 -12.11 -15.75 -9.62
CA ASN A 242 -11.69 -17.09 -10.10
C ASN A 242 -10.19 -17.21 -10.39
N GLY A 243 -9.39 -16.19 -10.06
CA GLY A 243 -7.94 -16.18 -10.29
C GLY A 243 -7.53 -16.08 -11.77
N ARG A 244 -8.42 -15.61 -12.66
CA ARG A 244 -8.15 -15.51 -14.11
C ARG A 244 -8.13 -14.09 -14.66
N LEU A 245 -8.41 -13.07 -13.85
CA LEU A 245 -8.57 -11.68 -14.31
C LEU A 245 -7.29 -11.16 -15.00
N PHE A 246 -6.12 -11.42 -14.40
CA PHE A 246 -4.82 -10.92 -14.86
C PHE A 246 -4.04 -11.87 -15.78
N ARG A 247 -4.67 -12.93 -16.30
CA ARG A 247 -3.97 -13.93 -17.13
C ARG A 247 -3.60 -13.44 -18.53
N ARG A 248 -4.49 -12.65 -19.16
CA ARG A 248 -4.32 -12.16 -20.54
C ARG A 248 -4.86 -10.74 -20.66
N ARG A 249 -4.08 -9.85 -21.24
CA ARG A 249 -4.39 -8.42 -21.32
C ARG A 249 -5.66 -8.15 -22.12
N GLU A 250 -5.85 -8.84 -23.23
CA GLU A 250 -7.01 -8.70 -24.13
C GLU A 250 -8.30 -9.16 -23.44
N ARG A 251 -8.20 -10.11 -22.51
CA ARG A 251 -9.34 -10.53 -21.69
C ARG A 251 -9.60 -9.54 -20.56
N PHE A 252 -8.55 -9.03 -19.92
CA PHE A 252 -8.67 -8.00 -18.90
C PHE A 252 -9.38 -6.76 -19.44
N VAL A 253 -8.96 -6.24 -20.60
CA VAL A 253 -9.58 -5.06 -21.24
C VAL A 253 -11.06 -5.30 -21.56
N ARG A 254 -11.45 -6.51 -21.98
CA ARG A 254 -12.87 -6.85 -22.16
C ARG A 254 -13.64 -6.90 -20.84
N HIS A 255 -13.04 -7.45 -19.78
CA HIS A 255 -13.64 -7.47 -18.46
C HIS A 255 -13.70 -6.07 -17.80
N ALA A 256 -12.80 -5.16 -18.16
CA ALA A 256 -12.79 -3.79 -17.63
C ALA A 256 -14.13 -3.08 -17.87
N ALA A 257 -14.74 -3.24 -19.05
CA ALA A 257 -16.06 -2.69 -19.32
C ALA A 257 -17.14 -3.20 -18.35
N ALA A 258 -17.12 -4.49 -18.03
CA ALA A 258 -18.03 -5.09 -17.06
C ALA A 258 -17.73 -4.61 -15.64
N ILE A 259 -16.46 -4.59 -15.23
CA ILE A 259 -16.02 -4.10 -13.91
C ILE A 259 -16.46 -2.63 -13.73
N ASN A 260 -16.26 -1.78 -14.72
CA ASN A 260 -16.66 -0.37 -14.68
C ASN A 260 -18.18 -0.21 -14.58
N ALA A 261 -18.95 -1.02 -15.31
CA ALA A 261 -20.41 -1.03 -15.19
C ALA A 261 -20.87 -1.43 -13.78
N ARG A 262 -20.21 -2.42 -13.16
CA ARG A 262 -20.46 -2.83 -11.78
C ARG A 262 -20.05 -1.78 -10.76
N GLY A 263 -18.93 -1.10 -10.99
CA GLY A 263 -18.50 0.04 -10.17
C GLY A 263 -19.56 1.13 -10.12
N ARG A 264 -20.09 1.53 -11.28
CA ARG A 264 -21.20 2.51 -11.35
C ARG A 264 -22.46 2.03 -10.67
N GLU A 265 -22.83 0.77 -10.86
CA GLU A 265 -23.99 0.15 -10.20
C GLU A 265 -23.85 0.13 -8.67
N PHE A 266 -22.65 -0.16 -8.16
CA PHE A 266 -22.37 -0.18 -6.73
C PHE A 266 -22.25 1.24 -6.16
N GLY A 267 -22.02 2.26 -7.00
CA GLY A 267 -21.56 3.57 -6.57
C GLY A 267 -20.13 3.54 -6.00
N SER A 268 -19.33 2.56 -6.44
CA SER A 268 -17.96 2.36 -6.02
C SER A 268 -17.00 3.25 -6.81
N ARG A 269 -15.94 3.70 -6.14
CA ARG A 269 -14.75 4.28 -6.77
C ARG A 269 -13.49 3.44 -6.55
N GLY A 270 -13.56 2.40 -5.73
CA GLY A 270 -12.45 1.52 -5.40
C GLY A 270 -12.51 0.16 -6.07
N PHE A 271 -11.33 -0.47 -6.17
CA PHE A 271 -11.14 -1.82 -6.66
C PHE A 271 -10.24 -2.62 -5.72
N ARG A 272 -10.44 -3.94 -5.69
CA ARG A 272 -9.56 -4.92 -5.04
C ARG A 272 -9.50 -6.16 -5.92
N SER A 273 -8.30 -6.56 -6.30
CA SER A 273 -8.09 -7.76 -7.11
C SER A 273 -8.26 -9.03 -6.29
N GLY A 274 -8.85 -10.07 -6.90
CA GLY A 274 -8.99 -11.36 -6.24
C GLY A 274 -7.63 -12.02 -6.00
N ALA A 275 -7.43 -12.54 -4.80
CA ALA A 275 -6.16 -13.12 -4.33
C ALA A 275 -4.95 -12.19 -4.51
N MET A 276 -5.17 -10.87 -4.56
CA MET A 276 -4.13 -9.85 -4.74
C MET A 276 -3.27 -10.04 -6.00
N TYR A 277 -3.79 -10.74 -7.01
CA TYR A 277 -3.15 -10.80 -8.32
C TYR A 277 -3.15 -9.42 -8.95
N ARG A 278 -2.04 -9.04 -9.57
CA ARG A 278 -1.88 -7.65 -10.02
C ARG A 278 -0.98 -7.53 -11.25
N ARG A 279 -1.42 -6.63 -12.13
CA ARG A 279 -0.66 -6.03 -13.24
C ARG A 279 -1.01 -4.54 -13.19
N GLN A 280 -0.26 -3.76 -12.41
CA GLN A 280 -0.61 -2.38 -12.09
C GLN A 280 -0.82 -1.53 -13.37
N ASP A 281 -0.04 -1.80 -14.42
CA ASP A 281 -0.13 -1.16 -15.74
C ASP A 281 -1.47 -1.42 -16.46
N TRP A 282 -2.24 -2.45 -16.07
CA TRP A 282 -3.53 -2.75 -16.68
C TRP A 282 -4.68 -2.04 -16.00
N LEU A 283 -4.53 -1.66 -14.73
CA LEU A 283 -5.58 -1.01 -13.93
C LEU A 283 -6.01 0.34 -14.49
N ALA A 284 -5.18 0.98 -15.32
CA ALA A 284 -5.54 2.19 -16.05
C ALA A 284 -6.75 2.02 -17.00
N ALA A 285 -7.14 0.78 -17.35
CA ALA A 285 -8.36 0.53 -18.11
C ALA A 285 -9.65 0.58 -17.27
N LEU A 286 -9.53 0.64 -15.93
CA LEU A 286 -10.66 0.70 -15.01
C LEU A 286 -11.06 2.15 -14.70
N ASP A 287 -12.36 2.36 -14.59
CA ASP A 287 -12.99 3.63 -14.18
C ASP A 287 -13.08 3.69 -12.66
N ILE A 288 -11.91 3.71 -12.02
CA ILE A 288 -11.71 3.69 -10.57
C ILE A 288 -10.83 4.86 -10.16
N SER A 289 -10.99 5.30 -8.92
CA SER A 289 -10.13 6.32 -8.32
C SER A 289 -9.00 5.69 -7.49
N TYR A 290 -9.22 4.53 -6.89
CA TYR A 290 -8.18 3.87 -6.12
C TYR A 290 -8.23 2.34 -6.24
N ASP A 291 -7.06 1.77 -6.09
CA ASP A 291 -6.75 0.36 -5.86
C ASP A 291 -5.88 0.32 -4.58
N MET A 292 -5.55 -0.77 -3.91
CA MET A 292 -6.38 -1.90 -3.58
C MET A 292 -5.52 -3.16 -3.61
N SER A 293 -4.74 -3.39 -4.64
CA SER A 293 -4.31 -4.74 -4.96
C SER A 293 -2.85 -5.00 -4.69
N VAL A 294 -2.07 -4.02 -4.23
CA VAL A 294 -0.63 -4.13 -4.11
C VAL A 294 -0.21 -4.27 -2.63
N PRO A 295 0.31 -5.43 -2.20
CA PRO A 295 0.92 -5.57 -0.88
C PRO A 295 2.22 -4.75 -0.77
N ASN A 296 2.52 -4.32 0.44
CA ASN A 296 3.82 -3.77 0.81
C ASN A 296 4.92 -4.85 0.70
N VAL A 297 4.63 -6.04 1.26
CA VAL A 297 5.47 -7.24 1.17
C VAL A 297 4.60 -8.47 0.93
N ALA A 298 4.89 -9.22 -0.12
CA ALA A 298 4.06 -10.34 -0.57
C ALA A 298 4.74 -11.71 -0.40
N HIS A 299 5.49 -11.92 0.69
CA HIS A 299 6.22 -13.18 0.95
C HIS A 299 5.31 -14.41 1.04
N LEU A 300 4.12 -14.21 1.62
CA LEU A 300 3.13 -15.24 1.92
C LEU A 300 1.89 -15.15 1.02
N GLU A 301 2.01 -14.45 -0.11
CA GLU A 301 0.91 -14.18 -1.04
C GLU A 301 1.09 -14.97 -2.35
N PRO A 302 -0.01 -15.40 -3.02
CA PRO A 302 0.06 -16.18 -4.26
C PRO A 302 0.89 -15.54 -5.37
N GLN A 303 0.95 -14.20 -5.41
CA GLN A 303 1.85 -13.43 -6.24
C GLN A 303 2.85 -12.66 -5.36
N GLN A 304 4.08 -13.20 -5.28
CA GLN A 304 5.22 -12.57 -4.63
C GLN A 304 5.57 -11.21 -5.24
N GLY A 305 6.29 -10.39 -4.47
CA GLY A 305 6.60 -9.00 -4.78
C GLY A 305 6.35 -8.09 -3.57
N GLY A 306 5.96 -6.85 -3.84
CA GLY A 306 5.76 -5.80 -2.85
C GLY A 306 6.11 -4.41 -3.39
N CYS A 307 5.32 -3.39 -3.06
CA CYS A 307 5.58 -2.01 -3.51
C CYS A 307 6.67 -1.29 -2.70
N CYS A 308 7.19 -1.90 -1.62
CA CYS A 308 8.27 -1.37 -0.79
C CYS A 308 8.02 0.05 -0.23
N THR A 309 6.75 0.41 -0.06
CA THR A 309 6.30 1.69 0.46
C THR A 309 5.10 1.49 1.37
N VAL A 310 5.04 2.26 2.45
CA VAL A 310 3.87 2.32 3.35
C VAL A 310 2.99 3.53 3.04
N MET A 311 3.33 4.32 2.03
CA MET A 311 2.59 5.50 1.60
C MET A 311 1.77 5.22 0.34
N PRO A 312 0.56 5.80 0.23
CA PRO A 312 -0.15 5.86 -1.04
C PRO A 312 0.65 6.50 -2.17
N TYR A 313 0.43 6.04 -3.40
CA TYR A 313 1.11 6.55 -4.58
C TYR A 313 0.23 6.48 -5.83
N PHE A 314 0.40 7.42 -6.76
CA PHE A 314 -0.38 7.45 -7.99
C PHE A 314 0.24 6.56 -9.07
N THR A 315 -0.59 5.76 -9.72
CA THR A 315 -0.31 5.05 -10.97
C THR A 315 -1.24 5.61 -12.06
N GLY A 316 -0.77 6.63 -12.77
CA GLY A 316 -1.63 7.40 -13.66
C GLY A 316 -2.73 8.12 -12.86
N HIS A 317 -4.01 7.89 -13.19
CA HIS A 317 -5.14 8.48 -12.47
C HIS A 317 -5.56 7.69 -11.21
N VAL A 318 -5.07 6.46 -11.04
CA VAL A 318 -5.44 5.58 -9.92
C VAL A 318 -4.49 5.82 -8.76
N LEU A 319 -5.03 6.03 -7.56
CA LEU A 319 -4.25 6.03 -6.32
C LEU A 319 -4.13 4.60 -5.81
N GLU A 320 -2.92 4.08 -5.67
CA GLU A 320 -2.69 2.86 -4.90
C GLU A 320 -2.68 3.17 -3.40
N LEU A 321 -3.48 2.43 -2.65
CA LEU A 321 -3.52 2.35 -1.20
C LEU A 321 -2.95 0.97 -0.81
N PRO A 322 -1.63 0.87 -0.57
CA PRO A 322 -0.98 -0.42 -0.43
C PRO A 322 -1.53 -1.21 0.77
N LEU A 323 -1.57 -2.54 0.65
CA LEU A 323 -1.83 -3.44 1.77
C LEU A 323 -0.55 -3.57 2.61
N THR A 324 -0.51 -2.91 3.75
CA THR A 324 0.70 -2.80 4.58
C THR A 324 0.71 -3.75 5.78
N ALA A 325 -0.45 -4.22 6.25
CA ALA A 325 -0.54 -5.27 7.26
C ALA A 325 -0.83 -6.63 6.63
N ALA A 326 -0.44 -7.71 7.32
CA ALA A 326 -0.76 -9.06 6.90
C ALA A 326 -2.28 -9.31 6.94
N GLN A 327 -2.82 -10.01 5.95
CA GLN A 327 -4.23 -10.40 5.94
C GLN A 327 -4.54 -11.39 7.07
N ASP A 328 -5.78 -11.35 7.59
CA ASP A 328 -6.28 -12.32 8.57
C ASP A 328 -6.12 -13.78 8.11
N TYR A 329 -6.29 -14.06 6.81
CA TYR A 329 -6.01 -15.38 6.24
C TYR A 329 -4.56 -15.80 6.46
N THR A 330 -3.62 -14.90 6.20
CA THR A 330 -2.19 -15.15 6.38
C THR A 330 -1.88 -15.41 7.86
N VAL A 331 -2.41 -14.59 8.75
CA VAL A 331 -2.21 -14.73 10.20
C VAL A 331 -2.81 -16.05 10.72
N PHE A 332 -4.11 -16.29 10.51
CA PHE A 332 -4.83 -17.41 11.11
C PHE A 332 -4.62 -18.75 10.43
N HIS A 333 -4.39 -18.76 9.11
CA HIS A 333 -4.43 -19.99 8.31
C HIS A 333 -3.06 -20.37 7.76
N VAL A 334 -2.24 -19.40 7.34
CA VAL A 334 -0.86 -19.68 6.91
C VAL A 334 0.04 -19.83 8.13
N LEU A 335 0.16 -18.78 8.96
CA LEU A 335 1.01 -18.79 10.14
C LEU A 335 0.42 -19.60 11.29
N GLY A 336 -0.91 -19.62 11.41
CA GLY A 336 -1.59 -20.28 12.53
C GLY A 336 -1.44 -19.53 13.85
N ASP A 337 -1.14 -18.24 13.79
CA ASP A 337 -1.07 -17.34 14.93
C ASP A 337 -2.48 -16.79 15.19
N TYR A 338 -3.00 -16.95 16.41
CA TYR A 338 -4.28 -16.38 16.85
C TYR A 338 -3.99 -15.38 17.97
N SER A 339 -3.18 -14.39 17.64
CA SER A 339 -2.85 -13.23 18.47
C SER A 339 -2.69 -12.00 17.57
N THR A 340 -2.64 -10.81 18.18
CA THR A 340 -2.40 -9.54 17.47
C THR A 340 -0.91 -9.19 17.33
N ARG A 341 0.02 -10.10 17.71
CA ARG A 341 1.46 -9.80 17.79
C ARG A 341 2.05 -9.29 16.47
N LEU A 342 1.82 -10.00 15.36
CA LEU A 342 2.35 -9.59 14.06
C LEU A 342 1.77 -8.24 13.63
N TRP A 343 0.48 -8.02 13.84
CA TRP A 343 -0.15 -6.74 13.52
C TRP A 343 0.41 -5.60 14.36
N GLN A 344 0.67 -5.81 15.66
CA GLN A 344 1.34 -4.81 16.51
C GLN A 344 2.72 -4.43 15.98
N GLU A 345 3.55 -5.43 15.65
CA GLU A 345 4.88 -5.21 15.08
C GLU A 345 4.80 -4.42 13.75
N GLN A 346 3.86 -4.78 12.87
CA GLN A 346 3.65 -4.06 11.60
C GLN A 346 3.17 -2.62 11.83
N ILE A 347 2.23 -2.41 12.76
CA ILE A 347 1.72 -1.07 13.12
C ILE A 347 2.87 -0.17 13.59
N ASP A 348 3.73 -0.66 14.47
CA ASP A 348 4.84 0.11 15.02
C ASP A 348 5.82 0.53 13.92
N LEU A 349 6.19 -0.41 13.03
CA LEU A 349 7.07 -0.14 11.89
C LEU A 349 6.46 0.87 10.91
N ILE A 350 5.16 0.76 10.63
CA ILE A 350 4.45 1.67 9.71
C ILE A 350 4.34 3.07 10.33
N LEU A 351 3.99 3.17 11.62
CA LEU A 351 3.86 4.47 12.30
C LEU A 351 5.20 5.18 12.49
N ALA A 352 6.31 4.43 12.61
CA ALA A 352 7.65 5.01 12.65
C ALA A 352 7.99 5.79 11.37
N GLU A 353 7.41 5.40 10.23
CA GLU A 353 7.58 6.08 8.94
C GLU A 353 6.33 6.90 8.54
N HIS A 354 5.44 7.16 9.49
CA HIS A 354 4.19 7.92 9.29
C HIS A 354 3.27 7.37 8.20
N GLY A 355 3.28 6.05 7.99
CA GLY A 355 2.60 5.42 6.86
C GLY A 355 1.09 5.19 7.04
N LEU A 356 0.53 4.55 6.02
CA LEU A 356 -0.82 3.99 6.00
C LEU A 356 -0.78 2.56 6.54
N ILE A 357 -1.58 2.30 7.57
CA ILE A 357 -1.85 0.97 8.13
C ILE A 357 -3.13 0.45 7.46
N SER A 358 -2.99 -0.53 6.58
CA SER A 358 -4.07 -1.06 5.76
C SER A 358 -4.32 -2.52 6.12
N PHE A 359 -5.52 -2.84 6.58
CA PHE A 359 -5.94 -4.20 6.94
C PHE A 359 -6.94 -4.78 5.95
N ILE A 360 -6.86 -6.11 5.77
CA ILE A 360 -7.92 -6.93 5.17
C ILE A 360 -8.34 -7.97 6.20
N ALA A 361 -9.62 -7.98 6.54
CA ALA A 361 -10.24 -9.02 7.34
C ALA A 361 -11.48 -9.58 6.62
N HIS A 362 -11.58 -10.90 6.48
CA HIS A 362 -12.65 -11.51 5.73
C HIS A 362 -13.77 -11.95 6.67
N PRO A 363 -15.04 -11.52 6.48
CA PRO A 363 -16.15 -12.04 7.26
C PRO A 363 -16.27 -13.57 7.14
N ASP A 364 -15.73 -14.16 6.08
CA ASP A 364 -15.63 -15.60 5.84
C ASP A 364 -14.80 -16.36 6.88
N TYR A 365 -13.74 -15.74 7.40
CA TYR A 365 -12.82 -16.36 8.37
C TYR A 365 -13.16 -15.97 9.81
N LEU A 366 -13.79 -14.81 10.00
CA LEU A 366 -14.22 -14.31 11.31
C LEU A 366 -15.47 -15.00 11.88
N ILE A 367 -16.04 -15.98 11.18
CA ILE A 367 -17.09 -16.85 11.72
C ILE A 367 -16.51 -17.75 12.83
N ASP A 368 -15.21 -18.09 12.74
CA ASP A 368 -14.52 -18.85 13.78
C ASP A 368 -14.40 -18.00 15.06
N PRO A 369 -14.87 -18.49 16.22
CA PRO A 369 -14.85 -17.71 17.46
C PRO A 369 -13.46 -17.22 17.88
N ARG A 370 -12.40 -18.01 17.63
CA ARG A 370 -11.02 -17.60 17.97
C ARG A 370 -10.55 -16.47 17.07
N ALA A 371 -10.86 -16.54 15.78
CA ALA A 371 -10.54 -15.46 14.85
C ALA A 371 -11.33 -14.19 15.18
N TRP A 372 -12.60 -14.33 15.56
CA TRP A 372 -13.46 -13.23 16.01
C TRP A 372 -12.92 -12.53 17.26
N GLU A 373 -12.46 -13.28 18.26
CA GLU A 373 -11.84 -12.74 19.48
C GLU A 373 -10.59 -11.92 19.14
N VAL A 374 -9.66 -12.47 18.37
CA VAL A 374 -8.42 -11.77 17.97
C VAL A 374 -8.71 -10.55 17.11
N TYR A 375 -9.72 -10.61 16.23
CA TYR A 375 -10.15 -9.44 15.47
C TYR A 375 -10.75 -8.35 16.38
N THR A 376 -11.51 -8.73 17.41
CA THR A 376 -12.03 -7.79 18.41
C THR A 376 -10.89 -7.13 19.19
N GLU A 377 -9.84 -7.88 19.55
CA GLU A 377 -8.63 -7.33 20.16
C GLU A 377 -7.90 -6.35 19.24
N LEU A 378 -7.85 -6.63 17.93
CA LEU A 378 -7.30 -5.69 16.96
C LEU A 378 -8.08 -4.37 16.97
N LEU A 379 -9.42 -4.39 17.01
CA LEU A 379 -10.22 -3.16 17.05
C LEU A 379 -10.01 -2.36 18.34
N HIS A 380 -9.84 -3.02 19.49
CA HIS A 380 -9.43 -2.36 20.72
C HIS A 380 -8.08 -1.64 20.58
N LEU A 381 -7.11 -2.28 19.92
CA LEU A 381 -5.82 -1.68 19.67
C LEU A 381 -5.94 -0.44 18.75
N LEU A 382 -6.74 -0.51 17.69
CA LEU A 382 -6.96 0.62 16.79
C LEU A 382 -7.68 1.78 17.49
N ASP A 383 -8.62 1.50 18.38
CA ASP A 383 -9.26 2.52 19.22
C ASP A 383 -8.24 3.23 20.13
N GLY A 384 -7.33 2.47 20.75
CA GLY A 384 -6.21 3.02 21.52
C GLY A 384 -5.32 3.94 20.68
N LEU A 385 -4.93 3.54 19.47
CA LEU A 385 -4.14 4.39 18.56
C LEU A 385 -4.84 5.70 18.21
N ARG A 386 -6.16 5.67 18.02
CA ARG A 386 -6.97 6.86 17.75
C ARG A 386 -7.05 7.77 18.98
N ALA A 387 -7.29 7.22 20.15
CA ALA A 387 -7.47 7.97 21.39
C ALA A 387 -6.15 8.58 21.90
N GLU A 388 -5.06 7.81 21.89
CA GLU A 388 -3.79 8.18 22.54
C GLU A 388 -2.80 8.84 21.58
N ARG A 389 -2.78 8.41 20.31
CA ARG A 389 -1.82 8.89 19.32
C ARG A 389 -2.44 9.73 18.22
N HIS A 390 -3.76 9.95 18.25
CA HIS A 390 -4.51 10.72 17.26
C HIS A 390 -4.27 10.25 15.81
N VAL A 391 -4.11 8.94 15.62
CA VAL A 391 -4.04 8.33 14.28
C VAL A 391 -5.35 8.55 13.54
N TRP A 392 -5.27 8.94 12.28
CA TRP A 392 -6.48 9.18 11.47
C TRP A 392 -7.05 7.85 10.98
N ILE A 393 -8.26 7.49 11.41
CA ILE A 393 -8.97 6.30 10.90
C ILE A 393 -10.00 6.75 9.88
N ALA A 394 -9.90 6.23 8.65
CA ALA A 394 -10.76 6.64 7.55
C ALA A 394 -11.03 5.51 6.54
N PRO A 395 -12.19 5.51 5.87
CA PRO A 395 -12.44 4.61 4.75
C PRO A 395 -11.56 4.98 3.54
N PRO A 396 -11.30 4.03 2.62
CA PRO A 396 -10.42 4.23 1.47
C PRO A 396 -10.77 5.46 0.62
N GLY A 397 -12.05 5.75 0.39
CA GLY A 397 -12.50 6.89 -0.41
C GLY A 397 -12.27 8.25 0.23
N GLU A 398 -12.15 8.32 1.56
CA GLU A 398 -11.71 9.55 2.25
C GLU A 398 -10.19 9.74 2.13
N ILE A 399 -9.43 8.65 2.19
CA ILE A 399 -7.98 8.65 1.96
C ILE A 399 -7.67 9.09 0.52
N ASP A 400 -8.37 8.53 -0.48
CA ASP A 400 -8.27 8.94 -1.90
C ASP A 400 -8.47 10.45 -2.07
N ARG A 401 -9.55 10.97 -1.48
CA ARG A 401 -9.88 12.39 -1.56
C ARG A 401 -8.81 13.26 -0.92
N TRP A 402 -8.28 12.86 0.23
CA TRP A 402 -7.21 13.58 0.91
C TRP A 402 -5.94 13.62 0.05
N TRP A 403 -5.52 12.48 -0.48
CA TRP A 403 -4.30 12.39 -1.30
C TRP A 403 -4.39 13.17 -2.61
N ARG A 404 -5.56 13.17 -3.26
CA ARG A 404 -5.81 14.02 -4.44
C ARG A 404 -5.74 15.50 -4.09
N ASN A 405 -6.46 15.91 -3.03
CA ASN A 405 -6.39 17.29 -2.56
C ASN A 405 -4.94 17.69 -2.24
N ARG A 406 -4.22 16.87 -1.49
CA ARG A 406 -2.81 17.09 -1.13
C ARG A 406 -1.90 17.20 -2.36
N SER A 407 -2.15 16.41 -3.41
CA SER A 407 -1.40 16.47 -4.67
C SER A 407 -1.59 17.79 -5.44
N GLU A 408 -2.64 18.54 -5.14
CA GLU A 408 -2.92 19.86 -5.71
C GLU A 408 -2.49 21.01 -4.77
N MET A 409 -2.24 20.72 -3.49
CA MET A 409 -1.81 21.73 -2.53
C MET A 409 -0.41 22.24 -2.82
N ARG A 410 -0.18 23.53 -2.55
CA ARG A 410 1.13 24.18 -2.70
C ARG A 410 1.53 24.85 -1.39
N LEU A 411 2.79 24.67 -1.05
CA LEU A 411 3.44 25.40 0.05
C LEU A 411 4.00 26.71 -0.49
N VAL A 412 3.44 27.83 -0.05
CA VAL A 412 3.82 29.17 -0.51
C VAL A 412 4.43 29.97 0.63
N ARG A 413 5.44 30.78 0.31
CA ARG A 413 6.08 31.66 1.29
C ARG A 413 5.15 32.83 1.63
N ASP A 414 5.02 33.13 2.92
CA ASP A 414 4.19 34.21 3.46
C ASP A 414 5.02 35.00 4.48
N GLY A 415 5.80 35.96 3.96
CA GLY A 415 6.83 36.67 4.73
C GLY A 415 7.92 35.72 5.24
N ALA A 416 8.08 35.67 6.57
CA ALA A 416 9.00 34.75 7.27
C ALA A 416 8.38 33.36 7.55
N SER A 417 7.11 33.15 7.18
CA SER A 417 6.36 31.92 7.46
C SER A 417 5.97 31.18 6.17
N TRP A 418 5.33 30.02 6.33
CA TRP A 418 4.82 29.20 5.23
C TRP A 418 3.30 29.07 5.33
N ARG A 419 2.61 29.18 4.19
CA ARG A 419 1.17 28.99 4.07
C ARG A 419 0.87 27.88 3.07
N ILE A 420 -0.14 27.07 3.37
CA ILE A 420 -0.62 26.03 2.45
C ILE A 420 -1.83 26.58 1.71
N THR A 421 -1.83 26.40 0.39
CA THR A 421 -2.94 26.78 -0.51
C THR A 421 -3.39 25.58 -1.33
N GLY A 422 -4.63 25.61 -1.83
CA GLY A 422 -5.23 24.51 -2.58
C GLY A 422 -6.41 23.84 -1.85
N PRO A 423 -7.06 22.86 -2.49
CA PRO A 423 -8.24 22.19 -1.95
C PRO A 423 -7.91 21.46 -0.65
N GLY A 424 -8.82 21.53 0.33
CA GLY A 424 -8.67 20.85 1.62
C GLY A 424 -7.58 21.40 2.55
N SER A 425 -6.91 22.52 2.18
CA SER A 425 -5.78 23.09 2.92
C SER A 425 -6.07 23.46 4.38
N ALA A 426 -7.34 23.67 4.75
CA ALA A 426 -7.74 23.91 6.14
C ALA A 426 -7.34 22.77 7.11
N ARG A 427 -7.30 21.52 6.61
CA ARG A 427 -6.86 20.35 7.39
C ARG A 427 -5.36 20.06 7.23
N ALA A 428 -4.66 20.78 6.35
CA ALA A 428 -3.23 20.54 6.14
C ALA A 428 -2.39 21.21 7.23
N ARG A 429 -1.21 20.66 7.49
CA ARG A 429 -0.21 21.22 8.41
C ARG A 429 1.12 21.35 7.70
N VAL A 430 1.85 22.43 8.01
CA VAL A 430 3.25 22.56 7.60
C VAL A 430 4.07 21.69 8.54
N ALA A 431 5.08 21.02 8.01
CA ALA A 431 6.06 20.27 8.78
C ALA A 431 7.47 20.61 8.27
N TRP A 432 8.48 20.33 9.07
CA TRP A 432 9.89 20.54 8.74
C TRP A 432 10.66 19.25 8.92
N ALA A 433 11.48 18.90 7.94
CA ALA A 433 12.53 17.92 8.14
C ALA A 433 13.78 18.62 8.69
N ARG A 434 14.37 18.05 9.74
CA ARG A 434 15.58 18.52 10.41
C ARG A 434 16.54 17.37 10.65
N LEU A 435 17.81 17.71 10.86
CA LEU A 435 18.83 16.74 11.25
C LEU A 435 19.00 16.75 12.77
N GLU A 436 18.85 15.58 13.37
CA GLU A 436 19.27 15.28 14.73
C GLU A 436 20.40 14.24 14.66
N GLY A 437 21.64 14.72 14.73
CA GLY A 437 22.81 13.89 14.40
C GLY A 437 22.83 13.52 12.92
N ASP A 438 22.86 12.22 12.63
CA ASP A 438 22.81 11.65 11.28
C ASP A 438 21.38 11.28 10.83
N ARG A 439 20.37 11.56 11.65
CA ARG A 439 18.97 11.18 11.39
C ARG A 439 18.12 12.37 10.99
N VAL A 440 17.25 12.13 10.02
CA VAL A 440 16.20 13.09 9.65
C VAL A 440 14.99 12.85 10.53
N VAL A 441 14.55 13.88 11.25
CA VAL A 441 13.33 13.90 12.06
C VAL A 441 12.33 14.89 11.48
N TYR A 442 11.05 14.66 11.73
CA TYR A 442 9.98 15.55 11.29
C TYR A 442 9.30 16.25 12.46
N GLU A 443 9.17 17.58 12.36
CA GLU A 443 8.43 18.40 13.29
C GLU A 443 7.19 18.97 12.61
N VAL A 444 6.00 18.77 13.17
CA VAL A 444 4.73 19.25 12.62
C VAL A 444 4.29 20.51 13.34
N ASP A 445 3.91 21.54 12.59
CA ASP A 445 3.32 22.74 13.17
C ASP A 445 1.98 22.41 13.83
N ARG A 446 1.95 22.49 15.17
CA ARG A 446 0.72 22.31 15.95
C ARG A 446 -0.04 23.63 16.16
N SER A 447 0.52 24.77 15.76
CA SER A 447 -0.02 26.11 16.02
C SER A 447 -1.13 26.55 15.07
N ARG A 448 -2.02 25.62 14.65
CA ARG A 448 -3.34 25.96 14.07
C ARG A 448 -4.35 24.86 14.41
N ARG A 449 -5.11 25.03 15.49
CA ARG A 449 -6.53 24.67 15.44
C ARG A 449 -7.18 25.81 14.67
N ALA A 450 -7.63 25.55 13.45
CA ALA A 450 -8.52 26.48 12.77
C ALA A 450 -9.70 26.73 13.72
N ALA A 451 -9.96 28.01 14.01
CA ALA A 451 -11.09 28.47 14.82
C ALA A 451 -12.43 28.02 14.24
#